data_AF-A0A9P5H470-F1
#
_entry.id   AF-A0A9P5H470-F1
#
_cell.length_a   1.000
_cell.length_b   1.000
_cell.length_c   1.000
_cell.angle_alpha   90.00
_cell.angle_beta   90.00
_cell.angle_gamma   90.00
#
_symmetry.space_group_name_H-M   'P 1'
#
loop_
_entity.id
_entity.type
_entity.pdbx_description
1 polymer ?
#
loop_
_entity_poly.entity_id
_entity_poly.type
_entity_poly.pdbx_seq_one_letter_code
_entity_poly.pdbx_strand_id
1 'polypeptide(L)'
;MLDEYAETKRVCNLGDILKNYAMDTIFAITFGKDFNYLEKGDHLALYYVLDVFTDYLAIFGQIPWCHRFLLKNPRLAGWVAGNASSQLKMMDLAIRETEASFEKPYTGGPATFLQLLVMNKQQNPKSITDDEIHGNALGNISAGSDTTAIALRSVFYYLLKNPTSYDKLCEEAGKSLKAEL
;
A
#
# COMPACT_ATOMS: atom_id res chain seq x y z
N MET A 1 -5.61 17.46 10.27
CA MET A 1 -4.33 17.63 9.53
C MET A 1 -4.46 18.68 8.42
N LEU A 2 -5.33 18.50 7.42
CA LEU A 2 -5.47 19.49 6.33
C LEU A 2 -6.00 20.85 6.82
N ASP A 3 -6.85 20.87 7.84
CA ASP A 3 -7.38 22.10 8.44
C ASP A 3 -6.27 22.99 9.00
N GLU A 4 -5.24 22.41 9.63
CA GLU A 4 -4.10 23.16 10.16
C GLU A 4 -3.36 23.91 9.03
N TYR A 5 -3.14 23.26 7.89
CA TYR A 5 -2.53 23.90 6.73
C TYR A 5 -3.40 25.02 6.16
N ALA A 6 -4.72 24.83 6.14
CA ALA A 6 -5.68 25.83 5.67
C ALA A 6 -5.71 27.05 6.60
N GLU A 7 -5.78 26.84 7.91
CA GLU A 7 -5.81 27.89 8.93
C GLU A 7 -4.50 28.68 8.98
N THR A 8 -3.36 27.98 8.96
CA THR A 8 -2.03 28.60 9.03
C THR A 8 -1.53 29.14 7.69
N LYS A 9 -2.28 28.90 6.59
CA LYS A 9 -1.91 29.23 5.20
C LYS A 9 -0.52 28.71 4.80
N ARG A 10 -0.10 27.58 5.39
CA ARG A 10 1.18 26.95 5.05
C ARG A 10 1.02 26.11 3.78
N VAL A 11 2.07 26.11 2.96
CA VAL A 11 2.13 25.24 1.79
C VAL A 11 2.26 23.79 2.27
N CYS A 12 1.36 22.91 1.81
CA CYS A 12 1.45 21.48 2.02
C CYS A 12 1.88 20.76 0.73
N ASN A 13 2.68 19.71 0.87
CA ASN A 13 2.91 18.78 -0.25
C ASN A 13 1.74 17.78 -0.30
N LEU A 14 0.68 18.14 -1.03
CA LEU A 14 -0.49 17.29 -1.19
C LEU A 14 -0.13 15.93 -1.82
N GLY A 15 0.91 15.88 -2.65
CA GLY A 15 1.37 14.63 -3.25
C GLY A 15 1.83 13.61 -2.21
N ASP A 16 2.58 14.03 -1.20
CA ASP A 16 3.07 13.15 -0.13
C ASP A 16 1.92 12.72 0.78
N ILE A 17 1.03 13.65 1.13
CA ILE A 17 -0.17 13.36 1.93
C ILE A 17 -1.04 12.29 1.23
N LEU A 18 -1.28 12.43 -0.07
CA LEU A 18 -2.08 11.46 -0.83
C LEU A 18 -1.39 10.10 -0.96
N LYS A 19 -0.05 10.06 -1.04
CA LYS A 19 0.71 8.80 -1.05
C LYS A 19 0.61 8.09 0.29
N ASN A 20 0.74 8.83 1.39
CA ASN A 20 0.60 8.31 2.74
C ASN A 20 -0.84 7.81 3.00
N TYR A 21 -1.85 8.57 2.58
CA TYR A 21 -3.25 8.18 2.66
C TYR A 21 -3.55 6.88 1.89
N ALA A 22 -3.05 6.77 0.66
CA ALA A 22 -3.23 5.57 -0.16
C ALA A 22 -2.57 4.35 0.50
N MET A 23 -1.38 4.53 1.06
CA MET A 23 -0.66 3.47 1.77
C MET A 23 -1.46 2.98 2.99
N ASP A 24 -1.90 3.89 3.87
CA ASP A 24 -2.72 3.53 5.04
C ASP A 24 -4.04 2.85 4.64
N THR A 25 -4.71 3.35 3.60
CA THR A 25 -5.97 2.76 3.10
C THR A 25 -5.78 1.31 2.64
N ILE A 26 -4.72 1.04 1.87
CA ILE A 26 -4.44 -0.32 1.39
C ILE A 26 -4.01 -1.23 2.54
N PHE A 27 -3.32 -0.70 3.56
CA PHE A 27 -3.05 -1.44 4.79
C PHE A 27 -4.33 -1.81 5.53
N ALA A 28 -5.25 -0.87 5.69
CA ALA A 28 -6.53 -1.11 6.33
C ALA A 28 -7.33 -2.20 5.60
N ILE A 29 -7.36 -2.17 4.26
CA ILE A 29 -8.02 -3.21 3.46
C ILE A 29 -7.30 -4.55 3.57
N THR A 30 -5.97 -4.55 3.62
CA THR A 30 -5.16 -5.77 3.59
C THR A 30 -5.14 -6.47 4.95
N PHE A 31 -4.80 -5.74 6.00
CA PHE A 31 -4.57 -6.25 7.35
C PHE A 31 -5.63 -5.84 8.38
N GLY A 32 -6.52 -4.90 8.03
CA GLY A 32 -7.49 -4.35 9.00
C GLY A 32 -6.86 -3.41 10.02
N LYS A 33 -5.69 -2.84 9.71
CA LYS A 33 -4.94 -1.95 10.60
C LYS A 33 -4.35 -0.78 9.83
N ASP A 34 -4.35 0.38 10.47
CA ASP A 34 -3.63 1.56 10.00
C ASP A 34 -2.19 1.53 10.49
N PHE A 35 -1.24 1.72 9.57
CA PHE A 35 0.18 1.80 9.92
C PHE A 35 0.66 3.24 10.15
N ASN A 36 -0.26 4.20 10.09
CA ASN A 36 -0.05 5.62 10.38
C ASN A 36 1.02 6.27 9.49
N TYR A 37 1.05 5.92 8.21
CA TYR A 37 1.89 6.58 7.21
C TYR A 37 1.54 8.07 7.08
N LEU A 38 0.27 8.45 7.24
CA LEU A 38 -0.15 9.86 7.24
C LEU A 38 0.57 10.69 8.30
N GLU A 39 0.78 10.12 9.49
CA GLU A 39 1.39 10.82 10.62
C GLU A 39 2.91 10.63 10.69
N LYS A 40 3.39 9.41 10.43
CA LYS A 40 4.78 8.99 10.67
C LYS A 40 5.62 8.92 9.39
N GLY A 41 5.00 9.00 8.21
CA GLY A 41 5.67 8.77 6.94
C GLY A 41 6.25 7.35 6.81
N ASP A 42 7.31 7.21 6.01
CA ASP A 42 7.95 5.93 5.66
C ASP A 42 8.84 5.33 6.76
N HIS A 43 8.33 5.27 7.98
CA HIS A 43 9.06 4.76 9.15
C HIS A 43 9.41 3.27 9.07
N LEU A 44 8.71 2.50 8.23
CA LEU A 44 9.03 1.08 7.95
C LEU A 44 9.92 0.90 6.71
N ALA A 45 10.31 1.99 6.04
CA ALA A 45 11.10 1.99 4.81
C ALA A 45 10.47 1.19 3.66
N LEU A 46 9.13 1.17 3.57
CA LEU A 46 8.41 0.46 2.53
C LEU A 46 8.42 1.21 1.20
N TYR A 47 8.37 2.53 1.17
CA TYR A 47 8.52 3.26 -0.10
C TYR A 47 9.88 2.97 -0.71
N TYR A 48 10.93 2.99 0.11
CA TYR A 48 12.26 2.60 -0.34
C TYR A 48 12.29 1.18 -0.93
N VAL A 49 11.65 0.21 -0.28
CA VAL A 49 11.60 -1.17 -0.78
C VAL A 49 10.83 -1.27 -2.09
N LEU A 50 9.69 -0.59 -2.21
CA LEU A 50 8.86 -0.58 -3.41
C LEU A 50 9.59 0.05 -4.59
N ASP A 51 10.28 1.16 -4.37
CA ASP A 51 11.05 1.85 -5.40
C ASP A 51 12.19 0.96 -5.91
N VAL A 52 13.00 0.38 -5.01
CA VAL A 52 14.07 -0.57 -5.37
C VAL A 52 13.51 -1.76 -6.15
N PHE A 53 12.40 -2.33 -5.68
CA PHE A 53 11.80 -3.50 -6.32
C PHE A 53 11.28 -3.17 -7.72
N THR A 54 10.68 -1.99 -7.88
CA THR A 54 10.18 -1.49 -9.16
C THR A 54 11.31 -1.23 -10.15
N ASP A 55 12.39 -0.56 -9.70
CA ASP A 55 13.59 -0.32 -10.51
C ASP A 55 14.23 -1.63 -10.96
N TYR A 56 14.31 -2.60 -10.04
CA TYR A 56 14.81 -3.93 -10.37
C TYR A 56 13.96 -4.61 -11.44
N LEU A 57 12.63 -4.58 -11.30
CA LEU A 57 11.73 -5.18 -12.29
C LEU A 57 11.78 -4.45 -13.63
N ALA A 58 11.91 -3.13 -13.65
CA ALA A 58 11.99 -2.34 -14.87
C ALA A 58 13.24 -2.71 -15.70
N ILE A 59 14.39 -2.91 -15.05
CA ILE A 59 15.66 -3.22 -15.71
C ILE A 59 15.78 -4.72 -15.99
N PHE A 60 15.61 -5.55 -14.97
CA PHE A 60 15.94 -6.98 -15.04
C PHE A 60 14.73 -7.88 -15.30
N GLY A 61 13.50 -7.37 -15.15
CA GLY A 61 12.28 -8.11 -15.51
C GLY A 61 12.21 -8.45 -17.00
N GLN A 62 12.88 -7.65 -17.85
CA GLN A 62 12.99 -7.92 -19.30
C GLN A 62 14.09 -8.94 -19.64
N ILE A 63 14.94 -9.33 -18.67
CA ILE A 63 16.09 -10.21 -18.88
C ILE A 63 16.07 -11.37 -17.86
N PRO A 64 15.16 -12.37 -18.04
CA PRO A 64 14.93 -13.41 -17.03
C PRO A 64 16.17 -14.24 -16.66
N TRP A 65 17.10 -14.44 -17.60
CA TRP A 65 18.34 -15.17 -17.32
C TRP A 65 19.27 -14.44 -16.35
N CYS A 66 19.21 -13.10 -16.31
CA CYS A 66 20.02 -12.27 -15.41
C CYS A 66 19.53 -12.38 -13.95
N HIS A 67 18.22 -12.57 -13.74
CA HIS A 67 17.61 -12.73 -12.42
C HIS A 67 18.24 -13.87 -11.60
N ARG A 68 18.66 -14.97 -12.27
CA ARG A 68 19.33 -16.12 -11.62
C ARG A 68 20.64 -15.74 -10.95
N PHE A 69 21.32 -14.69 -11.42
CA PHE A 69 22.62 -14.27 -10.91
C PHE A 69 22.53 -13.09 -9.93
N LEU A 70 21.40 -12.36 -9.92
CA LEU A 70 21.17 -11.19 -9.07
C LEU A 70 20.42 -11.54 -7.79
N LEU A 71 19.09 -11.41 -7.77
CA LEU A 71 18.26 -11.62 -6.57
C LEU A 71 18.27 -13.07 -6.06
N LYS A 72 18.53 -14.05 -6.93
CA LYS A 72 18.64 -15.46 -6.49
C LYS A 72 19.95 -15.75 -5.75
N ASN A 73 20.95 -14.86 -5.81
CA ASN A 73 22.18 -14.99 -5.04
C ASN A 73 22.10 -14.08 -3.80
N PRO A 74 21.95 -14.62 -2.58
CA PRO A 74 21.70 -13.82 -1.38
C PRO A 74 22.79 -12.77 -1.08
N ARG A 75 24.04 -12.98 -1.53
CA ARG A 75 25.12 -11.99 -1.38
C ARG A 75 24.98 -10.80 -2.33
N LEU A 76 24.49 -11.03 -3.56
CA LEU A 76 24.25 -9.99 -4.56
C LEU A 76 22.90 -9.33 -4.35
N ALA A 77 21.89 -10.07 -3.91
CA ALA A 77 20.59 -9.54 -3.54
C ALA A 77 20.72 -8.43 -2.48
N GLY A 78 21.54 -8.63 -1.44
CA GLY A 78 21.79 -7.60 -0.43
C GLY A 78 22.53 -6.36 -0.94
N TRP A 79 23.30 -6.48 -2.03
CA TRP A 79 24.01 -5.37 -2.67
C TRP A 79 23.11 -4.61 -3.66
N VAL A 80 22.31 -5.32 -4.46
CA VAL A 80 21.38 -4.76 -5.46
C VAL A 80 20.14 -4.16 -4.80
N ALA A 81 19.57 -4.83 -3.80
CA ALA A 81 18.36 -4.38 -3.15
C ALA A 81 18.58 -3.20 -2.19
N GLY A 82 19.83 -2.91 -1.81
CA GLY A 82 20.14 -1.88 -0.82
C GLY A 82 19.52 -2.18 0.54
N ASN A 83 20.36 -2.36 1.56
CA ASN A 83 19.90 -2.63 2.93
C ASN A 83 18.85 -3.77 2.98
N ALA A 84 19.28 -5.02 2.76
CA ALA A 84 18.44 -6.22 2.88
C ALA A 84 17.53 -6.25 4.13
N SER A 85 17.89 -5.47 5.16
CA SER A 85 17.07 -5.18 6.33
C SER A 85 15.65 -4.64 6.03
N SER A 86 15.42 -3.85 4.98
CA SER A 86 14.11 -3.25 4.69
C SER A 86 13.15 -4.24 4.01
N GLN A 87 13.62 -5.01 3.03
CA GLN A 87 12.84 -6.10 2.44
C GLN A 87 12.51 -7.17 3.47
N LEU A 88 13.45 -7.49 4.36
CA LEU A 88 13.20 -8.39 5.48
C LEU A 88 12.13 -7.84 6.44
N LYS A 89 12.11 -6.52 6.71
CA LYS A 89 11.05 -5.90 7.53
C LYS A 89 9.67 -6.01 6.89
N MET A 90 9.58 -5.84 5.57
CA MET A 90 8.32 -5.98 4.84
C MET A 90 7.81 -7.42 4.90
N MET A 91 8.69 -8.39 4.68
CA MET A 91 8.33 -9.80 4.80
C MET A 91 7.96 -10.19 6.23
N ASP A 92 8.74 -9.74 7.22
CA ASP A 92 8.46 -9.95 8.64
C ASP A 92 7.11 -9.34 9.04
N LEU A 93 6.76 -8.17 8.50
CA LEU A 93 5.43 -7.58 8.69
C LEU A 93 4.32 -8.49 8.15
N ALA A 94 4.46 -8.97 6.90
CA ALA A 94 3.46 -9.85 6.29
C ALA A 94 3.30 -11.17 7.05
N ILE A 95 4.40 -11.77 7.51
CA ILE A 95 4.40 -12.99 8.32
C ILE A 95 3.65 -12.73 9.63
N ARG A 96 4.04 -11.70 10.39
CA ARG A 96 3.41 -11.37 11.68
C ARG A 96 1.92 -11.12 11.57
N GLU A 97 1.48 -10.37 10.56
CA GLU A 97 0.06 -10.08 10.36
C GLU A 97 -0.73 -11.31 9.91
N THR A 98 -0.09 -12.21 9.15
CA THR A 98 -0.66 -13.49 8.73
C THR A 98 -0.82 -14.43 9.92
N GLU A 99 0.21 -14.60 10.74
CA GLU A 99 0.15 -15.36 11.99
C GLU A 99 -0.94 -14.83 12.92
N ALA A 100 -1.00 -13.51 13.12
CA ALA A 100 -2.04 -12.87 13.92
C ALA A 100 -3.46 -13.13 13.37
N SER A 101 -3.60 -13.25 12.05
CA SER A 101 -4.88 -13.56 11.40
C SER A 101 -5.27 -15.04 11.53
N PHE A 102 -4.30 -15.95 11.66
CA PHE A 102 -4.57 -17.35 12.00
C PHE A 102 -4.99 -17.52 13.47
N GLU A 103 -4.38 -16.76 14.38
CA GLU A 103 -4.68 -16.82 15.82
C GLU A 103 -6.02 -16.19 16.19
N LYS A 104 -6.49 -15.21 15.40
CA LYS A 104 -7.76 -14.50 15.63
C LYS A 104 -8.74 -14.85 14.52
N PRO A 105 -9.59 -15.89 14.72
CA PRO A 105 -10.57 -16.29 13.73
C PRO A 105 -11.50 -15.11 13.40
N TYR A 106 -11.86 -14.99 12.12
CA TYR A 106 -12.81 -13.98 11.68
C TYR A 106 -14.16 -14.15 12.41
N THR A 107 -14.60 -13.08 13.07
CA THR A 107 -15.78 -13.08 13.96
C THR A 107 -17.06 -12.55 13.32
N GLY A 108 -17.07 -12.33 11.99
CA GLY A 108 -18.19 -11.68 11.28
C GLY A 108 -17.92 -10.19 10.95
N GLY A 109 -18.64 -9.64 9.96
CA GLY A 109 -18.47 -8.26 9.46
C GLY A 109 -17.69 -8.17 8.13
N PRO A 110 -17.25 -6.99 7.67
CA PRO A 110 -16.39 -6.90 6.50
C PRO A 110 -15.05 -7.62 6.75
N ALA A 111 -14.71 -8.61 5.92
CA ALA A 111 -13.45 -9.33 6.03
C ALA A 111 -12.32 -8.58 5.31
N THR A 112 -11.12 -8.59 5.88
CA THR A 112 -9.91 -8.06 5.24
C THR A 112 -9.43 -9.00 4.15
N PHE A 113 -8.60 -8.51 3.22
CA PHE A 113 -8.00 -9.34 2.18
C PHE A 113 -7.24 -10.54 2.76
N LEU A 114 -6.43 -10.31 3.80
CA LEU A 114 -5.67 -11.37 4.45
C LEU A 114 -6.58 -12.40 5.14
N GLN A 115 -7.65 -11.96 5.81
CA GLN A 115 -8.62 -12.87 6.42
C GLN A 115 -9.28 -13.77 5.38
N LEU A 116 -9.60 -13.25 4.19
CA LEU A 116 -10.15 -14.05 3.11
C LEU A 116 -9.18 -15.14 2.63
N LEU A 117 -7.88 -14.82 2.53
CA LEU A 117 -6.85 -15.81 2.18
C LEU A 117 -6.70 -16.89 3.25
N VAL A 118 -6.70 -16.50 4.53
CA VAL A 118 -6.63 -17.43 5.66
C VAL A 118 -7.86 -18.34 5.70
N MET A 119 -9.07 -17.79 5.53
CA MET A 119 -10.30 -18.57 5.46
C MET A 119 -10.29 -19.56 4.29
N ASN A 120 -9.80 -19.14 3.12
CA ASN A 120 -9.66 -20.03 1.96
C ASN A 120 -8.75 -21.22 2.27
N LYS A 121 -7.60 -20.97 2.92
CA LYS A 121 -6.67 -22.03 3.33
C LYS A 121 -7.28 -22.97 4.37
N GLN A 122 -8.02 -22.44 5.35
CA GLN A 122 -8.71 -23.26 6.36
C GLN A 122 -9.75 -24.20 5.73
N GLN A 123 -10.47 -23.72 4.70
CA GLN A 123 -11.47 -24.53 3.99
C GLN A 123 -10.83 -25.56 3.04
N ASN A 124 -9.74 -25.19 2.37
CA ASN A 124 -9.00 -26.07 1.47
C ASN A 124 -7.49 -25.92 1.69
N PRO A 125 -6.85 -26.72 2.55
CA PRO A 125 -5.42 -26.58 2.86
C PRO A 125 -4.46 -26.74 1.67
N LYS A 126 -4.94 -27.24 0.52
CA LYS A 126 -4.17 -27.38 -0.73
C LYS A 126 -4.36 -26.21 -1.70
N SER A 127 -5.23 -25.24 -1.41
CA SER A 127 -5.50 -24.12 -2.33
C SER A 127 -4.37 -23.11 -2.39
N ILE A 128 -3.74 -22.82 -1.23
CA ILE A 128 -2.72 -21.78 -1.09
C ILE A 128 -1.74 -22.13 0.05
N THR A 129 -0.46 -21.93 -0.20
CA THR A 129 0.63 -22.09 0.77
C THR A 129 0.80 -20.85 1.65
N ASP A 130 1.50 -20.95 2.78
CA ASP A 130 1.74 -19.77 3.65
C ASP A 130 2.60 -18.73 2.95
N ASP A 131 3.61 -19.16 2.20
CA ASP A 131 4.46 -18.27 1.39
C ASP A 131 3.65 -17.50 0.34
N GLU A 132 2.66 -18.17 -0.28
CA GLU A 132 1.74 -17.50 -1.21
C GLU A 132 0.82 -16.51 -0.48
N ILE A 133 0.37 -16.79 0.75
CA ILE A 133 -0.41 -15.81 1.52
C ILE A 133 0.43 -14.57 1.82
N HIS A 134 1.66 -14.74 2.30
CA HIS A 134 2.58 -13.63 2.56
C HIS A 134 2.85 -12.82 1.28
N GLY A 135 3.15 -13.52 0.19
CA GLY A 135 3.41 -12.91 -1.11
C GLY A 135 2.20 -12.14 -1.65
N ASN A 136 0.98 -12.68 -1.52
CA ASN A 136 -0.24 -11.99 -1.95
C ASN A 136 -0.55 -10.76 -1.09
N ALA A 137 -0.34 -10.83 0.23
CA ALA A 137 -0.52 -9.66 1.09
C ALA A 137 0.43 -8.51 0.71
N LEU A 138 1.71 -8.82 0.50
CA LEU A 138 2.70 -7.84 0.03
C LEU A 138 2.42 -7.34 -1.37
N GLY A 139 1.99 -8.23 -2.26
CA GLY A 139 1.59 -7.90 -3.62
C GLY A 139 0.43 -6.90 -3.64
N ASN A 140 -0.57 -7.09 -2.78
CA ASN A 140 -1.70 -6.19 -2.67
C ASN A 140 -1.29 -4.78 -2.20
N ILE A 141 -0.39 -4.69 -1.20
CA ILE A 141 0.15 -3.40 -0.72
C ILE A 141 0.94 -2.70 -1.83
N SER A 142 1.82 -3.42 -2.49
CA SER A 142 2.69 -2.89 -3.54
C SER A 142 1.90 -2.40 -4.74
N ALA A 143 0.94 -3.22 -5.22
CA ALA A 143 0.15 -2.90 -6.39
C ALA A 143 -0.90 -1.80 -6.11
N GLY A 144 -1.50 -1.82 -4.92
CA GLY A 144 -2.60 -0.91 -4.57
C GLY A 144 -2.15 0.48 -4.16
N SER A 145 -1.05 0.61 -3.43
CA SER A 145 -0.65 1.89 -2.83
C SER A 145 -0.22 2.92 -3.88
N ASP A 146 0.76 2.60 -4.72
CA ASP A 146 1.30 3.56 -5.70
C ASP A 146 0.30 3.90 -6.81
N THR A 147 -0.48 2.94 -7.29
CA THR A 147 -1.50 3.17 -8.34
C THR A 147 -2.63 4.05 -7.83
N THR A 148 -3.08 3.84 -6.59
CA THR A 148 -4.09 4.70 -5.94
C THR A 148 -3.52 6.08 -5.67
N ALA A 149 -2.28 6.18 -5.19
CA ALA A 149 -1.61 7.45 -4.94
C ALA A 149 -1.52 8.31 -6.21
N ILE A 150 -1.09 7.74 -7.34
CA ILE A 150 -0.99 8.49 -8.59
C ILE A 150 -2.35 8.87 -9.16
N ALA A 151 -3.36 8.01 -9.00
CA ALA A 151 -4.73 8.33 -9.39
C ALA A 151 -5.26 9.53 -8.60
N LEU A 152 -5.14 9.51 -7.27
CA LEU A 152 -5.53 10.62 -6.40
C LEU A 152 -4.76 11.90 -6.74
N ARG A 153 -3.44 11.82 -6.89
CA ARG A 153 -2.60 12.97 -7.29
C ARG A 153 -3.08 13.57 -8.61
N SER A 154 -3.40 12.73 -9.59
CA SER A 154 -3.91 13.17 -10.89
C SER A 154 -5.26 13.86 -10.75
N VAL A 155 -6.21 13.28 -10.02
CA VAL A 155 -7.53 13.86 -9.76
C VAL A 155 -7.39 15.24 -9.15
N PHE A 156 -6.65 15.38 -8.05
CA PHE A 156 -6.46 16.67 -7.39
C PHE A 156 -5.71 17.67 -8.28
N TYR A 157 -4.68 17.25 -9.00
CA TYR A 157 -3.96 18.10 -9.94
C TYR A 157 -4.89 18.69 -11.00
N TYR A 158 -5.72 17.86 -11.64
CA TYR A 158 -6.64 18.32 -12.68
C TYR A 158 -7.80 19.15 -12.14
N LEU A 159 -8.31 18.85 -10.94
CA LEU A 159 -9.32 19.69 -10.29
C LEU A 159 -8.77 21.09 -10.00
N LEU A 160 -7.58 21.19 -9.40
CA LEU A 160 -6.96 22.47 -9.06
C LEU A 160 -6.58 23.29 -10.31
N LYS A 161 -6.34 22.65 -11.46
CA LYS A 161 -6.08 23.32 -12.74
C LYS A 161 -7.35 23.76 -13.47
N ASN A 162 -8.51 23.19 -13.16
CA ASN A 162 -9.76 23.43 -13.88
C ASN A 162 -10.87 23.87 -12.91
N PRO A 163 -11.00 25.18 -12.64
CA PRO A 163 -11.97 25.71 -11.68
C PRO A 163 -13.40 25.25 -11.91
N THR A 164 -13.85 25.18 -13.18
CA THR A 164 -15.19 24.69 -13.52
C THR A 164 -15.45 23.25 -13.06
N SER A 165 -14.45 22.37 -13.19
CA SER A 165 -14.55 20.98 -12.72
C SER A 165 -14.51 20.90 -11.20
N TYR A 166 -13.68 21.72 -10.56
CA TYR A 166 -13.61 21.83 -9.11
C TYR A 166 -14.94 22.28 -8.50
N ASP A 167 -15.50 23.39 -8.99
CA ASP A 167 -16.75 23.96 -8.48
C ASP A 167 -17.91 22.97 -8.60
N LYS A 168 -18.00 22.28 -9.74
CA LYS A 168 -19.00 21.23 -9.97
C LYS A 168 -18.85 20.07 -8.98
N LEU A 169 -17.63 19.59 -8.75
CA LEU A 169 -17.38 18.52 -7.77
C LEU A 169 -17.78 18.95 -6.36
N CYS A 170 -17.43 20.17 -5.94
CA CYS A 170 -17.81 20.71 -4.63
C CYS A 170 -19.33 20.81 -4.48
N GLU A 171 -20.04 21.24 -5.53
CA GLU A 171 -21.50 21.27 -5.54
C GLU A 171 -22.10 19.86 -5.40
N GLU A 172 -21.60 18.90 -6.17
CA GLU A 172 -22.06 17.49 -6.13
C GLU A 172 -21.81 16.88 -4.74
N ALA A 173 -20.58 16.97 -4.22
CA ALA A 173 -20.22 16.45 -2.91
C ALA A 173 -21.05 17.11 -1.79
N GLY A 174 -21.25 18.43 -1.86
CA GLY A 174 -22.04 19.17 -0.88
C GLY A 174 -23.52 18.79 -0.88
N LYS A 175 -24.09 18.40 -2.03
CA LYS A 175 -25.46 17.85 -2.12
C LYS A 175 -25.56 16.46 -1.51
N SER A 176 -24.62 15.57 -1.84
CA SER A 176 -24.60 14.20 -1.31
C SER A 176 -24.44 14.17 0.22
N LEU A 177 -23.50 14.95 0.77
CA LEU A 177 -23.26 15.01 2.21
C LEU A 177 -24.47 15.52 3.00
N LYS A 178 -25.30 16.40 2.41
CA LYS A 178 -26.55 16.88 3.04
C LYS A 178 -27.71 15.89 2.93
N ALA A 179 -27.64 14.92 2.02
CA ALA A 179 -28.68 13.91 1.86
C ALA A 179 -28.50 12.73 2.83
N GLU A 180 -27.30 12.54 3.37
CA GLU A 180 -26.97 11.49 4.35
C GLU A 180 -27.11 11.96 5.81
N LEU A 181 -27.37 13.26 6.04
CA LEU A 181 -27.61 13.89 7.36
C LEU A 181 -29.09 14.21 7.55
#